data_AF-A0A7X7L5I8-F1
#
_entry.id   AF-A0A7X7L5I8-F1
#
_cell.length_a   1.000
_cell.length_b   1.000
_cell.length_c   1.000
_cell.angle_alpha   90.00
_cell.angle_beta   90.00
_cell.angle_gamma   90.00
#
_symmetry.space_group_name_H-M   'P 1'
#
loop_
_entity.id
_entity.type
_entity.pdbx_description
1 polymer ?
#
loop_
_entity_poly.entity_id
_entity_poly.type
_entity_poly.pdbx_seq_one_letter_code
_entity_poly.pdbx_strand_id
1 'polypeptide(L)'
;MKRLSVLILIIALLLTLSACQTYLFGEYEDELSGRKYEFMNNEFILTEGENEITGTYSIKKDSITFKYDDTEVTYSYERDGTSAIIDGVEYKRGL
;
A
#
# COMPACT_ATOMS: atom_id res chain seq x y z
N MET A 1 -40.26 10.60 -12.45
CA MET A 1 -39.64 10.28 -11.14
C MET A 1 -38.81 8.99 -11.17
N LYS A 2 -39.32 7.85 -11.67
CA LYS A 2 -38.58 6.56 -11.72
C LYS A 2 -37.19 6.63 -12.39
N ARG A 3 -37.04 7.39 -13.48
CA ARG A 3 -35.75 7.53 -14.20
C ARG A 3 -34.69 8.31 -13.41
N LEU A 4 -35.10 9.27 -12.59
CA LEU A 4 -34.18 10.06 -11.74
C LEU A 4 -33.66 9.21 -10.58
N SER A 5 -34.54 8.39 -9.98
CA SER A 5 -34.19 7.47 -8.89
C SER A 5 -33.17 6.41 -9.30
N VAL A 6 -33.29 5.88 -10.53
CA VAL A 6 -32.34 4.92 -11.09
C VAL A 6 -30.98 5.58 -11.36
N LEU A 7 -30.97 6.82 -11.86
CA LEU A 7 -29.73 7.57 -12.09
C LEU A 7 -28.97 7.82 -10.77
N ILE A 8 -29.67 8.21 -9.71
CA ILE A 8 -29.08 8.43 -8.38
C ILE A 8 -28.51 7.14 -7.81
N LEU A 9 -29.20 6.00 -7.98
CA LEU A 9 -28.71 4.70 -7.52
C LEU A 9 -27.45 4.25 -8.27
N ILE A 10 -27.38 4.49 -9.59
CA ILE A 10 -26.20 4.18 -10.41
C ILE A 10 -25.02 5.06 -10.01
N ILE A 11 -25.24 6.36 -9.78
CA ILE A 11 -24.20 7.29 -9.31
C ILE A 11 -23.70 6.88 -7.92
N ALA A 12 -24.60 6.51 -7.01
CA ALA A 12 -24.22 6.02 -5.68
C ALA A 12 -23.41 4.72 -5.74
N LEU A 13 -23.78 3.76 -6.61
CA LEU A 13 -22.99 2.54 -6.83
C LEU A 13 -21.60 2.86 -7.41
N LEU A 14 -21.52 3.74 -8.41
CA LEU A 14 -20.25 4.15 -9.02
C LEU A 14 -19.32 4.86 -8.04
N LEU A 15 -19.88 5.63 -7.09
CA LEU A 15 -19.12 6.28 -6.02
C LEU A 15 -18.58 5.30 -4.97
N THR A 16 -19.21 4.13 -4.79
CA THR A 16 -18.68 3.07 -3.90
C THR A 16 -17.60 2.22 -4.57
N LEU A 17 -17.60 2.16 -5.91
CA LEU A 17 -16.65 1.33 -6.67
C LEU A 17 -15.27 1.98 -6.82
N SER A 18 -15.13 3.27 -6.49
CA SER A 18 -13.89 4.04 -6.62
C SER A 18 -12.95 3.95 -5.40
N ALA A 19 -13.34 3.25 -4.33
CA ALA A 19 -12.44 2.93 -3.22
C ALA A 19 -11.70 1.61 -3.50
N CYS A 20 -11.00 1.53 -4.63
CA CYS A 20 -10.07 0.43 -4.88
C CYS A 20 -8.87 0.64 -3.94
N GLN A 21 -8.85 -0.10 -2.83
CA GLN A 21 -7.72 -0.07 -1.91
C GLN A 21 -6.48 -0.55 -2.67
N THR A 22 -5.47 0.32 -2.75
CA THR A 22 -4.22 -0.02 -3.42
C THR A 22 -3.41 -0.91 -2.51
N TYR A 23 -3.06 -2.09 -3.01
CA TYR A 23 -2.20 -3.04 -2.32
C TYR A 23 -0.91 -3.24 -3.12
N LEU A 24 0.19 -3.32 -2.41
CA LEU A 24 1.42 -3.92 -2.89
C LEU A 24 1.31 -5.44 -2.73
N PHE A 25 2.00 -6.16 -3.62
CA PHE A 25 2.07 -7.61 -3.59
C PHE A 25 3.48 -8.05 -3.98
N GLY A 26 4.01 -9.04 -3.27
CA GLY A 26 5.34 -9.62 -3.49
C GLY A 26 6.44 -8.94 -2.69
N GLU A 27 7.67 -9.31 -3.02
CA GLU A 27 8.89 -8.85 -2.35
C GLU A 27 9.43 -7.58 -3.00
N TYR A 28 9.95 -6.66 -2.17
CA TYR A 28 10.54 -5.39 -2.56
C TYR A 28 11.82 -5.19 -1.76
N GLU A 29 12.93 -4.88 -2.43
CA GLU A 29 14.24 -4.74 -1.79
C GLU A 29 14.88 -3.39 -2.14
N ASP A 30 15.44 -2.73 -1.13
CA ASP A 30 16.40 -1.64 -1.33
C ASP A 30 17.80 -2.25 -1.52
N GLU A 31 18.32 -2.15 -2.74
CA GLU A 31 19.64 -2.69 -3.10
C GLU A 31 20.81 -2.06 -2.32
N LEU A 32 20.63 -0.89 -1.70
CA LEU A 32 21.68 -0.22 -0.94
C LEU A 32 21.78 -0.73 0.50
N SER A 33 20.64 -0.87 1.18
CA SER A 33 20.61 -1.31 2.58
C SER A 33 20.39 -2.82 2.73
N GLY A 34 19.91 -3.51 1.69
CA GLY A 34 19.41 -4.88 1.76
C GLY A 34 18.10 -5.00 2.56
N ARG A 35 17.45 -3.86 2.87
CA ARG A 35 16.17 -3.85 3.56
C ARG A 35 15.09 -4.37 2.63
N LYS A 36 14.28 -5.30 3.14
CA LYS A 36 13.29 -6.02 2.36
C LYS A 36 11.89 -5.86 2.93
N TYR A 37 10.93 -5.57 2.07
CA TYR A 37 9.51 -5.64 2.38
C TYR A 37 8.85 -6.77 1.59
N GLU A 38 8.12 -7.65 2.25
CA GLU A 38 7.20 -8.58 1.62
C GLU A 38 5.76 -8.12 1.89
N PHE A 39 4.97 -7.90 0.84
CA PHE A 39 3.59 -7.46 0.95
C PHE A 39 2.61 -8.53 0.49
N MET A 40 1.59 -8.79 1.30
CA MET A 40 0.47 -9.67 0.96
C MET A 40 -0.83 -9.08 1.51
N ASN A 41 -1.77 -8.73 0.64
CA ASN A 41 -2.98 -8.00 1.01
C ASN A 41 -2.65 -6.72 1.80
N ASN A 42 -3.23 -6.55 3.00
CA ASN A 42 -2.97 -5.44 3.92
C ASN A 42 -1.86 -5.74 4.93
N GLU A 43 -1.08 -6.80 4.75
CA GLU A 43 -0.02 -7.23 5.65
C GLU A 43 1.34 -6.98 5.02
N PHE A 44 2.34 -6.79 5.89
CA PHE A 44 3.74 -6.67 5.48
C PHE A 44 4.66 -7.43 6.43
N ILE A 45 5.80 -7.83 5.90
CA ILE A 45 6.99 -8.28 6.63
C ILE A 45 8.14 -7.37 6.23
N LEU A 46 8.82 -6.77 7.20
CA LEU A 46 10.03 -5.98 7.02
C LEU A 46 11.21 -6.79 7.57
N THR A 47 12.18 -7.10 6.71
CA THR A 47 13.44 -7.72 7.11
C THR A 47 14.58 -6.71 7.01
N GLU A 48 15.32 -6.54 8.10
CA GLU A 48 16.52 -5.71 8.17
C GLU A 48 17.62 -6.46 8.93
N GLY A 49 18.56 -7.05 8.19
CA GLY A 49 19.56 -7.96 8.75
C GLY A 49 18.91 -9.21 9.36
N GLU A 50 19.13 -9.44 10.65
CA GLU A 50 18.53 -10.55 11.41
C GLU A 50 17.17 -10.20 12.04
N ASN A 51 16.74 -8.94 11.93
CA ASN A 51 15.48 -8.48 12.52
C ASN A 51 14.33 -8.62 11.52
N GLU A 52 13.18 -9.05 12.03
CA GLU A 52 11.94 -9.14 11.28
C GLU A 52 10.83 -8.41 12.04
N ILE A 53 10.09 -7.54 11.34
CA ILE A 53 8.93 -6.82 11.86
C ILE A 53 7.74 -7.18 10.98
N THR A 54 6.63 -7.56 11.59
CA THR A 54 5.39 -7.89 10.87
C THR A 54 4.27 -6.94 11.29
N GLY A 55 3.34 -6.69 10.39
CA GLY A 55 2.21 -5.84 10.72
C GLY A 55 1.26 -5.63 9.56
N THR A 56 0.48 -4.56 9.66
CA THR A 56 -0.45 -4.15 8.60
C THR A 56 -0.04 -2.83 7.99
N TYR A 57 -0.46 -2.59 6.76
CA TYR A 57 -0.23 -1.32 6.10
C TYR A 57 -1.48 -0.85 5.34
N SER A 58 -1.53 0.45 5.07
CA SER A 58 -2.52 1.04 4.19
C SER A 58 -1.91 2.14 3.35
N ILE A 59 -2.29 2.20 2.08
CA ILE A 59 -1.87 3.25 1.15
C ILE A 59 -3.06 4.19 0.95
N LYS A 60 -2.81 5.49 1.14
CA LYS A 60 -3.76 6.56 0.84
C LYS A 60 -3.06 7.64 0.04
N LYS A 61 -3.39 7.72 -1.24
CA LYS A 61 -2.87 8.73 -2.18
C LYS A 61 -1.34 8.69 -2.24
N ASP A 62 -0.66 9.65 -1.61
CA ASP A 62 0.78 9.91 -1.59
C ASP A 62 1.43 9.47 -0.27
N SER A 63 0.75 8.61 0.49
CA SER A 63 1.21 8.14 1.80
C SER A 63 0.99 6.64 1.99
N ILE A 64 1.92 6.02 2.72
CA ILE A 64 1.83 4.66 3.23
C ILE A 64 1.96 4.69 4.75
N THR A 65 1.03 4.04 5.44
CA THR A 65 1.02 3.93 6.90
C THR A 65 1.24 2.47 7.28
N PHE A 66 2.21 2.22 8.16
CA PHE A 66 2.51 0.91 8.75
C PHE A 66 2.05 0.88 10.20
N LYS A 67 1.49 -0.26 10.63
CA LYS A 67 1.05 -0.52 12.00
C LYS A 67 1.60 -1.86 12.48
N TYR A 68 2.38 -1.83 13.55
CA TYR A 68 3.04 -2.99 14.17
C TYR A 68 3.40 -2.64 15.62
N ASP A 69 3.41 -3.61 16.55
CA ASP A 69 3.85 -3.43 17.95
C ASP A 69 3.40 -2.11 18.63
N ASP A 70 2.08 -1.84 18.59
CA ASP A 70 1.45 -0.62 19.11
C ASP A 70 1.99 0.71 18.53
N THR A 71 2.77 0.61 17.45
CA THR A 71 3.36 1.72 16.69
C THR A 71 2.57 1.93 15.40
N GLU A 72 2.34 3.19 15.06
CA GLU A 72 1.77 3.61 13.78
C GLU A 72 2.68 4.68 13.18
N VAL A 73 3.24 4.40 12.01
CA VAL A 73 4.18 5.30 11.32
C VAL A 73 3.73 5.52 9.89
N THR A 74 3.81 6.76 9.41
CA THR A 74 3.39 7.15 8.05
C THR A 74 4.56 7.78 7.31
N TYR A 75 4.77 7.34 6.08
CA TYR A 75 5.79 7.83 5.16
C TYR A 75 5.16 8.37 3.89
N SER A 76 5.93 9.19 3.16
CA SER A 76 5.60 9.51 1.76
C SER A 76 5.66 8.23 0.92
N TYR A 77 4.80 8.16 -0.09
CA TYR A 77 4.68 7.00 -0.95
C TYR A 77 4.46 7.40 -2.41
N GLU A 78 5.26 6.81 -3.29
CA GLU A 78 5.11 6.93 -4.73
C GLU A 78 5.28 5.57 -5.42
N ARG A 79 4.76 5.46 -6.64
CA ARG A 79 4.94 4.29 -7.51
C ARG A 79 5.68 4.71 -8.76
N ASP A 80 6.81 4.05 -9.01
CA ASP A 80 7.55 4.16 -10.27
C ASP A 80 7.62 2.77 -10.92
N GLY A 81 6.78 2.55 -11.94
CA GLY A 81 6.63 1.25 -12.60
C GLY A 81 6.29 0.12 -11.61
N THR A 82 7.20 -0.84 -11.47
CA THR A 82 7.07 -1.96 -10.54
C THR A 82 7.63 -1.67 -9.15
N SER A 83 8.48 -0.64 -8.99
CA SER A 83 9.10 -0.24 -7.74
C SER A 83 8.12 0.49 -6.82
N ALA A 84 8.40 0.47 -5.51
CA ALA A 84 7.72 1.27 -4.51
C ALA A 84 8.73 2.27 -3.91
N ILE A 85 8.39 3.55 -3.88
CA ILE A 85 9.24 4.57 -3.26
C ILE A 85 8.61 4.95 -1.93
N ILE A 86 9.32 4.69 -0.83
CA ILE A 86 8.85 4.92 0.54
C ILE A 86 9.86 5.83 1.23
N ASP A 87 9.40 7.02 1.67
CA ASP A 87 10.25 8.05 2.27
C ASP A 87 11.48 8.43 1.41
N GLY A 88 11.29 8.45 0.08
CA GLY A 88 12.34 8.74 -0.89
C GLY A 88 13.33 7.60 -1.16
N VAL A 89 13.15 6.44 -0.53
CA VAL A 89 13.94 5.22 -0.81
C VAL A 89 13.20 4.35 -1.82
N GLU A 90 13.88 3.96 -2.89
CA GLU A 90 13.35 3.05 -3.90
C GLU A 90 13.52 1.60 -3.46
N TYR A 91 12.41 0.86 -3.40
CA TYR A 91 12.39 -0.59 -3.24
C TYR A 91 11.96 -1.23 -4.55
N LYS A 92 12.85 -2.00 -5.16
CA LYS A 92 12.60 -2.70 -6.42
C LYS A 92 11.88 -4.00 -6.15
N ARG A 93 10.87 -4.30 -6.96
CA ARG A 93 10.12 -5.55 -6.83
C ARG A 93 11.00 -6.73 -7.26
N GLY A 94 11.22 -7.67 -6.35
CA GLY A 94 11.85 -8.95 -6.62
C GLY A 94 10.97 -9.82 -7.54
N LEU A 95 11.61 -10.57 -8.44
CA LEU A 95 10.95 -11.54 -9.34
C LEU A 95 10.61 -12.83 -8.62
#